data_AF-A0A832BNY8-F1
#
_entry.id   AF-A0A832BNY8-F1
#
_cell.length_a   1.000
_cell.length_b   1.000
_cell.length_c   1.000
_cell.angle_alpha   90.00
_cell.angle_beta   90.00
_cell.angle_gamma   90.00
#
_symmetry.space_group_name_H-M   'P 1'
#
loop_
_entity.id
_entity.type
_entity.pdbx_description
1 polymer ?
#
loop_
_entity_poly.entity_id
_entity_poly.type
_entity_poly.pdbx_seq_one_letter_code
_entity_poly.pdbx_strand_id
1 'polypeptide(L)'
;MSGVSNSNDILKQAEIRTLLAVAVLNAMELRATPNRIHAITGIDLRYLRNLLRQLSTKGLLKSFTPSGFGFLGTPESSKIYILAKDLDKILDEHPEIIEWTSTLPEEDLRASSKEELLRKVKNIKHTKLGIEIMKRLGIVGTPYYVDIEGG
;
A
#
# COMPACT_ATOMS: atom_id res chain seq x y z
N MET A 1 -15.65 -34.39 6.21
CA MET A 1 -14.44 -33.56 6.10
C MET A 1 -14.87 -32.12 6.31
N SER A 2 -14.83 -31.64 7.54
CA SER A 2 -15.25 -30.28 7.87
C SER A 2 -14.00 -29.41 7.83
N GLY A 3 -13.87 -28.59 6.79
CA GLY A 3 -12.78 -27.66 6.62
C GLY A 3 -12.79 -26.65 7.76
N VAL A 4 -11.85 -26.81 8.68
CA VAL A 4 -11.50 -25.76 9.63
C VAL A 4 -10.94 -24.62 8.79
N SER A 5 -11.77 -23.63 8.48
CA SER A 5 -11.24 -22.31 8.10
C SER A 5 -10.47 -21.82 9.32
N ASN A 6 -9.14 -21.90 9.24
CA ASN A 6 -8.28 -21.31 10.24
C ASN A 6 -8.59 -19.82 10.27
N SER A 7 -9.16 -19.33 11.38
CA SER A 7 -9.37 -17.90 11.63
C SER A 7 -8.07 -17.06 11.60
N ASN A 8 -6.91 -17.71 11.41
CA ASN A 8 -5.61 -17.10 11.19
C ASN A 8 -5.34 -16.64 9.73
N ASP A 9 -6.14 -17.12 8.76
CA ASP A 9 -5.94 -16.78 7.33
C ASP A 9 -6.74 -15.56 6.87
N ILE A 10 -7.76 -15.14 7.65
CA ILE A 10 -8.54 -13.93 7.33
C ILE A 10 -7.69 -12.69 7.62
N LEU A 11 -7.60 -11.80 6.63
CA LEU A 11 -6.89 -10.53 6.76
C LEU A 11 -7.70 -9.52 7.59
N LYS A 12 -7.03 -8.91 8.58
CA LYS A 12 -7.58 -7.78 9.33
C LYS A 12 -7.57 -6.52 8.47
N GLN A 13 -8.46 -5.57 8.76
CA GLN A 13 -8.55 -4.32 8.01
C GLN A 13 -7.21 -3.56 7.89
N ALA A 14 -6.38 -3.56 8.94
CA ALA A 14 -5.07 -2.92 8.90
C ALA A 14 -4.08 -3.67 7.97
N GLU A 15 -4.17 -5.00 7.89
CA GLU A 15 -3.41 -5.82 6.95
C GLU A 15 -3.86 -5.53 5.51
N ILE A 16 -5.18 -5.48 5.26
CA ILE A 16 -5.76 -5.15 3.95
C ILE A 16 -5.33 -3.75 3.49
N ARG A 17 -5.47 -2.73 4.35
CA ARG A 17 -5.00 -1.36 4.09
C ARG A 17 -3.53 -1.31 3.71
N THR A 18 -2.70 -2.08 4.42
CA THR A 18 -1.26 -2.15 4.17
C THR A 18 -0.97 -2.78 2.81
N LEU A 19 -1.62 -3.90 2.47
CA LEU A 19 -1.48 -4.56 1.16
C LEU A 19 -1.90 -3.65 0.01
N LEU A 20 -3.06 -3.00 0.13
CA LEU A 20 -3.56 -2.10 -0.91
C LEU A 20 -2.66 -0.87 -1.07
N ALA A 21 -2.13 -0.31 0.02
CA ALA A 21 -1.17 0.79 -0.06
C ALA A 21 0.12 0.37 -0.79
N VAL A 22 0.62 -0.84 -0.55
CA VAL A 22 1.77 -1.39 -1.29
C VAL A 22 1.44 -1.56 -2.77
N ALA A 23 0.27 -2.14 -3.09
CA ALA A 23 -0.16 -2.33 -4.47
C ALA A 23 -0.34 -1.01 -5.23
N VAL A 24 -0.92 0.00 -4.58
CA VAL A 24 -1.07 1.36 -5.12
C VAL A 24 0.29 1.98 -5.38
N LEU A 25 1.23 1.93 -4.43
CA LEU A 25 2.59 2.44 -4.64
C LEU A 25 3.27 1.75 -5.83
N ASN A 26 3.15 0.43 -5.94
CA ASN A 26 3.71 -0.32 -7.06
C ASN A 26 3.06 0.06 -8.40
N ALA A 27 1.74 0.24 -8.46
CA ALA A 27 1.03 0.67 -9.66
C ALA A 27 1.36 2.12 -10.07
N MET A 28 1.76 2.95 -9.12
CA MET A 28 2.28 4.29 -9.35
C MET A 28 3.78 4.30 -9.69
N GLU A 29 4.42 3.13 -9.80
CA GLU A 29 5.87 2.98 -10.04
C GLU A 29 6.71 3.63 -8.91
N LEU A 30 6.13 3.71 -7.71
CA LEU A 30 6.75 4.25 -6.51
C LEU A 30 7.24 3.13 -5.60
N ARG A 31 8.44 3.32 -5.06
CA ARG A 31 9.01 2.45 -4.02
C ARG A 31 8.07 2.41 -2.81
N ALA A 32 7.61 1.22 -2.43
CA ALA A 32 6.85 1.02 -1.20
C ALA A 32 7.78 0.87 0.01
N THR A 33 7.95 1.96 0.77
CA THR A 33 8.71 2.00 2.02
C THR A 33 7.76 2.16 3.21
N PRO A 34 8.15 1.75 4.44
CA PRO A 34 7.30 1.92 5.62
C PRO A 34 6.80 3.36 5.80
N ASN A 35 7.64 4.37 5.54
CA ASN A 35 7.24 5.78 5.67
C ASN A 35 6.16 6.20 4.65
N ARG A 36 6.25 5.70 3.40
CA ARG A 36 5.24 6.00 2.37
C ARG A 36 3.93 5.29 2.63
N ILE A 37 4.01 4.04 3.09
CA ILE A 37 2.82 3.28 3.48
C ILE A 37 2.15 3.94 4.70
N HIS A 38 2.93 4.40 5.68
CA HIS A 38 2.44 5.20 6.80
C HIS A 38 1.75 6.49 6.32
N ALA A 39 2.37 7.25 5.41
CA ALA A 39 1.78 8.49 4.89
C ALA A 39 0.46 8.28 4.12
N ILE A 40 0.28 7.11 3.49
CA ILE A 40 -0.96 6.76 2.79
C ILE A 40 -2.03 6.28 3.78
N THR A 41 -1.65 5.40 4.72
CA THR A 41 -2.61 4.65 5.55
C THR A 41 -2.90 5.30 6.91
N GLY A 42 -2.05 6.22 7.37
CA GLY A 42 -2.09 6.77 8.72
C GLY A 42 -1.73 5.79 9.84
N ILE A 43 -1.36 4.54 9.51
CA ILE A 43 -1.04 3.50 10.50
C ILE A 43 0.29 3.84 11.16
N ASP A 44 0.34 3.87 12.50
CA ASP A 44 1.56 4.10 13.28
C ASP A 44 2.75 3.25 12.78
N LEU A 45 3.94 3.85 12.70
CA LEU A 45 5.12 3.20 12.11
C LEU A 45 5.56 1.93 12.88
N ARG A 46 5.41 1.88 14.21
CA ARG A 46 5.78 0.68 14.98
C ARG A 46 4.79 -0.44 14.69
N TYR A 47 3.49 -0.11 14.69
CA TYR A 47 2.47 -1.10 14.36
C TYR A 47 2.56 -1.56 12.90
N LEU A 48 2.81 -0.65 11.97
CA LEU A 48 3.01 -0.94 10.55
C LEU A 48 4.17 -1.93 10.32
N ARG A 49 5.30 -1.76 11.01
CA ARG A 49 6.42 -2.73 10.90
C ARG A 49 6.00 -4.14 11.33
N ASN A 50 5.18 -4.25 12.37
CA ASN A 50 4.64 -5.54 12.81
C ASN A 50 3.70 -6.15 11.76
N LEU A 51 2.81 -5.34 11.17
CA LEU A 51 1.91 -5.77 10.08
C LEU A 51 2.69 -6.24 8.86
N LEU A 52 3.72 -5.49 8.45
CA LEU A 52 4.58 -5.86 7.32
C LEU A 52 5.30 -7.19 7.55
N ARG A 53 5.76 -7.44 8.79
CA ARG A 53 6.34 -8.73 9.16
C ARG A 53 5.30 -9.85 9.06
N GLN A 54 4.10 -9.65 9.60
CA GLN A 54 3.01 -10.64 9.56
C GLN A 54 2.60 -10.98 8.12
N LEU A 55 2.39 -9.96 7.29
CA LEU A 55 2.06 -10.12 5.87
C LEU A 55 3.18 -10.81 5.08
N SER A 56 4.45 -10.55 5.44
CA SER A 56 5.58 -11.26 4.85
C SER A 56 5.63 -12.73 5.27
N THR A 57 5.37 -13.05 6.54
CA THR A 57 5.28 -14.45 7.01
C THR A 57 4.11 -15.22 6.38
N LYS A 58 3.02 -14.51 6.02
CA LYS A 58 1.90 -15.06 5.25
C LYS A 58 2.21 -15.21 3.75
N GLY A 59 3.40 -14.81 3.28
CA GLY A 59 3.80 -14.89 1.87
C GLY A 59 3.13 -13.87 0.94
N LEU A 60 2.43 -12.87 1.50
CA LEU A 60 1.70 -11.85 0.73
C LEU A 60 2.59 -10.68 0.32
N LEU A 61 3.68 -10.47 1.06
CA LEU A 61 4.68 -9.45 0.77
C LEU A 61 6.08 -10.08 0.65
N LYS A 62 6.83 -9.60 -0.34
CA LYS A 62 8.27 -9.83 -0.45
C LYS A 62 9.00 -8.58 0.00
N SER A 63 9.85 -8.69 1.02
CA SER A 63 10.79 -7.63 1.37
C SER A 63 12.01 -7.69 0.47
N PHE A 64 12.41 -6.56 -0.09
CA PHE A 64 13.63 -6.38 -0.87
C PHE A 64 14.49 -5.29 -0.22
N THR A 65 15.75 -5.60 0.06
CA THR A 65 16.78 -4.64 0.53
C THR A 65 17.81 -4.45 -0.59
N PRO A 66 17.86 -3.30 -1.28
CA PRO A 66 18.98 -2.97 -2.14
C PRO A 66 20.16 -2.55 -1.25
N SER A 67 21.18 -3.39 -1.30
CA SER A 67 22.51 -3.14 -0.77
C SER A 67 23.16 -1.97 -1.52
N GLY A 68 23.27 -0.84 -0.84
CA GLY A 68 24.40 0.08 -1.03
C GLY A 68 25.30 -0.12 0.19
N PHE A 69 26.56 -0.47 -0.06
CA PHE A 69 27.63 -0.73 0.92
C PHE A 69 27.54 0.07 2.23
N GLY A 70 27.63 -0.63 3.36
CA GLY A 70 27.80 -0.07 4.70
C GLY A 70 28.32 -1.14 5.65
N PHE A 71 29.64 -1.35 5.60
CA PHE A 71 30.41 -2.01 6.65
C PHE A 71 30.17 -1.28 7.99
N LEU A 72 30.11 -2.02 9.10
CA LEU A 72 30.12 -1.56 10.50
C LEU A 72 28.88 -0.79 11.02
N GLY A 73 28.02 -1.51 11.74
CA GLY A 73 27.59 -1.08 13.08
C GLY A 73 26.41 -0.11 13.24
N THR A 74 25.59 0.16 12.23
CA THR A 74 24.36 0.97 12.42
C THR A 74 23.11 0.32 11.82
N PRO A 75 21.96 0.34 12.53
CA PRO A 75 20.71 -0.15 11.99
C PRO A 75 20.12 0.93 11.07
N GLU A 76 20.60 1.03 9.82
CA GLU A 76 19.94 1.80 8.77
C GLU A 76 18.60 1.14 8.41
N SER A 77 17.56 1.45 9.18
CA SER A 77 16.17 1.00 8.99
C SER A 77 15.47 1.58 7.75
N SER A 78 16.21 2.07 6.76
CA SER A 78 15.70 3.09 5.83
C SER A 78 15.46 2.62 4.40
N LYS A 79 15.75 1.37 4.04
CA LYS A 79 15.68 0.92 2.63
C LYS A 79 15.09 -0.48 2.47
N ILE A 80 14.01 -0.78 3.18
CA ILE A 80 13.19 -1.97 2.88
C ILE A 80 12.12 -1.57 1.85
N TYR A 81 12.16 -2.25 0.71
CA TYR A 81 11.21 -2.13 -0.39
C TYR A 81 10.26 -3.30 -0.27
N ILE A 82 8.98 -3.03 -0.44
CA ILE A 82 7.96 -4.01 -0.16
C ILE A 82 7.22 -4.25 -1.45
N LEU A 83 7.35 -5.45 -1.99
CA LEU A 83 6.60 -5.85 -3.17
C LEU A 83 5.41 -6.67 -2.70
N ALA A 84 4.21 -6.26 -3.10
CA ALA A 84 3.07 -7.14 -3.01
C ALA A 84 3.29 -8.30 -3.97
N LYS A 85 2.86 -9.50 -3.57
CA LYS A 85 2.53 -10.56 -4.52
C LYS A 85 1.52 -10.00 -5.53
N ASP A 86 1.43 -10.63 -6.71
CA ASP A 86 0.48 -10.25 -7.75
C ASP A 86 -0.89 -10.00 -7.13
N LEU A 87 -1.39 -8.76 -7.24
CA LEU A 87 -2.63 -8.35 -6.58
C LEU A 87 -3.79 -9.23 -7.05
N ASP A 88 -3.78 -9.64 -8.32
CA ASP A 88 -4.79 -10.54 -8.88
C ASP A 88 -4.86 -11.86 -8.10
N LYS A 89 -3.70 -12.45 -7.81
CA LYS A 89 -3.58 -13.69 -7.03
C LYS A 89 -3.91 -13.50 -5.55
N ILE A 90 -3.56 -12.36 -4.97
CA ILE A 90 -3.93 -12.05 -3.58
C ILE A 90 -5.45 -11.97 -3.46
N LEU A 91 -6.15 -11.34 -4.42
CA LEU A 91 -7.60 -11.21 -4.39
C LEU A 91 -8.33 -12.53 -4.60
N ASP A 92 -7.73 -13.49 -5.33
CA ASP A 92 -8.27 -14.86 -5.42
C ASP A 92 -8.16 -15.62 -4.09
N GLU A 93 -7.06 -15.41 -3.36
CA GLU A 93 -6.80 -16.08 -2.08
C GLU A 93 -7.53 -15.40 -0.90
N HIS A 94 -7.85 -14.11 -1.03
CA HIS A 94 -8.42 -13.27 0.04
C HIS A 94 -9.63 -12.43 -0.44
N PRO A 95 -10.80 -13.05 -0.67
CA PRO A 95 -12.01 -12.35 -1.11
C PRO A 95 -12.52 -11.32 -0.09
N GLU A 96 -12.15 -11.44 1.19
CA GLU A 96 -12.48 -10.46 2.24
C GLU A 96 -11.94 -9.05 1.94
N ILE A 97 -10.93 -8.94 1.06
CA ILE A 97 -10.43 -7.65 0.58
C ILE A 97 -11.54 -6.93 -0.20
N ILE A 98 -12.28 -7.63 -1.06
CA ILE A 98 -13.38 -7.06 -1.85
C ILE A 98 -14.55 -6.69 -0.95
N GLU A 99 -14.91 -7.57 -0.02
CA GLU A 99 -15.95 -7.30 0.97
C GLU A 99 -15.64 -6.00 1.72
N TRP A 100 -14.41 -5.86 2.21
CA TRP A 100 -14.00 -4.65 2.91
C TRP A 100 -13.97 -3.41 2.00
N THR A 101 -13.38 -3.49 0.79
CA THR A 101 -13.33 -2.34 -0.12
C THR A 101 -14.70 -1.89 -0.57
N SER A 102 -15.71 -2.77 -0.62
CA SER A 102 -17.07 -2.39 -1.01
C SER A 102 -17.73 -1.41 -0.01
N THR A 103 -17.28 -1.46 1.25
CA THR A 103 -17.77 -0.61 2.36
C THR A 103 -17.09 0.76 2.45
N LEU A 104 -16.04 0.98 1.66
CA LEU A 104 -15.29 2.24 1.70
C LEU A 104 -16.09 3.40 1.08
N PRO A 105 -15.79 4.66 1.47
CA PRO A 105 -16.27 5.84 0.78
C PRO A 105 -15.85 5.87 -0.69
N GLU A 106 -16.61 6.55 -1.54
CA GLU A 106 -16.35 6.58 -3.00
C GLU A 106 -15.06 7.34 -3.36
N GLU A 107 -14.67 8.29 -2.52
CA GLU A 107 -13.41 9.02 -2.59
C GLU A 107 -12.17 8.17 -2.29
N ASP A 108 -12.36 7.02 -1.65
CA ASP A 108 -11.32 6.04 -1.35
C ASP A 108 -11.25 4.96 -2.45
N LEU A 109 -10.47 3.91 -2.20
CA LEU A 109 -10.33 2.77 -3.11
C LEU A 109 -11.53 1.81 -3.04
N ARG A 110 -12.76 2.35 -3.05
CA ARG A 110 -13.99 1.55 -3.03
C ARG A 110 -14.06 0.67 -4.26
N ALA A 111 -14.37 -0.60 -4.10
CA ALA A 111 -14.60 -1.51 -5.22
C ALA A 111 -15.56 -2.61 -4.81
N SER A 112 -16.49 -2.96 -5.70
CA SER A 112 -17.51 -3.98 -5.48
C SER A 112 -17.15 -5.32 -6.14
N SER A 113 -16.09 -5.35 -6.95
CA SER A 113 -15.57 -6.57 -7.55
C SER A 113 -14.04 -6.55 -7.67
N LYS A 114 -13.47 -7.74 -7.88
CA LYS A 114 -12.04 -7.96 -8.14
C LYS A 114 -11.56 -7.14 -9.33
N GLU A 115 -12.29 -7.21 -10.45
CA GLU A 115 -11.96 -6.54 -11.71
C GLU A 115 -12.00 -5.02 -11.56
N GLU A 116 -13.00 -4.52 -10.81
CA GLU A 116 -13.10 -3.10 -10.51
C GLU A 116 -11.88 -2.62 -9.70
N LEU A 117 -11.52 -3.36 -8.65
CA LEU A 117 -10.40 -3.02 -7.79
C LEU A 117 -9.07 -3.02 -8.57
N LEU A 118 -8.81 -4.08 -9.35
CA LEU A 118 -7.62 -4.19 -10.20
C LEU A 118 -7.53 -3.03 -11.18
N ARG A 119 -8.64 -2.68 -11.84
CA ARG A 119 -8.71 -1.55 -12.77
C ARG A 119 -8.44 -0.22 -12.05
N LYS A 120 -9.00 -0.01 -10.86
CA LYS A 120 -8.76 1.21 -10.06
C LYS A 120 -7.30 1.32 -9.64
N VAL A 121 -6.71 0.25 -9.11
CA VAL A 121 -5.29 0.23 -8.73
C VAL A 121 -4.39 0.47 -9.94
N LYS A 122 -4.62 -0.22 -11.06
CA LYS A 122 -3.81 -0.06 -12.29
C LYS A 122 -3.81 1.37 -12.83
N ASN A 123 -4.95 2.06 -12.74
CA ASN A 123 -5.12 3.42 -13.25
C ASN A 123 -4.93 4.50 -12.18
N ILE A 124 -4.57 4.13 -10.94
CA ILE A 124 -4.62 5.02 -9.78
C ILE A 124 -3.85 6.31 -10.00
N LYS A 125 -2.70 6.26 -10.69
CA LYS A 125 -1.83 7.42 -10.98
C LYS A 125 -2.51 8.53 -11.80
N HIS A 126 -3.60 8.22 -12.49
CA HIS A 126 -4.39 9.16 -13.30
C HIS A 126 -5.71 9.59 -12.63
N THR A 127 -5.91 9.22 -11.36
CA THR A 127 -7.14 9.52 -10.62
C THR A 127 -6.93 10.65 -9.60
N LYS A 128 -8.03 11.26 -9.14
CA LYS A 128 -8.01 12.24 -8.04
C LYS A 128 -7.36 11.67 -6.78
N LEU A 129 -7.67 10.42 -6.42
CA LEU A 129 -7.08 9.73 -5.27
C LEU A 129 -5.56 9.55 -5.45
N GLY A 130 -5.11 9.16 -6.64
CA GLY A 130 -3.67 9.05 -6.92
C GLY A 130 -2.93 10.38 -6.81
N ILE A 131 -3.53 11.48 -7.30
CA ILE A 131 -2.97 12.83 -7.15
C ILE A 131 -2.85 13.21 -5.67
N GLU A 132 -3.88 12.93 -4.88
CA GLU A 132 -3.88 13.19 -3.44
C GLU A 132 -2.80 12.38 -2.71
N ILE A 133 -2.65 11.10 -3.07
CA ILE A 133 -1.55 10.26 -2.58
C ILE A 133 -0.20 10.88 -2.94
N MET A 134 0.01 11.32 -4.18
CA MET A 134 1.28 11.96 -4.57
C MET A 134 1.57 13.25 -3.79
N LYS A 135 0.54 14.03 -3.45
CA LYS A 135 0.68 15.22 -2.58
C LYS A 135 1.10 14.83 -1.16
N ARG A 136 0.45 13.84 -0.55
CA ARG A 136 0.81 13.31 0.78
C ARG A 136 2.25 12.77 0.83
N LEU A 137 2.74 12.27 -0.30
CA LEU A 137 4.11 11.78 -0.45
C LEU A 137 5.13 12.89 -0.80
N GLY A 138 4.69 14.14 -0.98
CA GLY A 138 5.55 15.26 -1.38
C GLY A 138 6.12 15.15 -2.80
N ILE A 139 5.49 14.36 -3.68
CA ILE A 139 5.97 14.10 -5.05
C ILE A 139 5.45 15.17 -6.01
N VAL A 140 4.19 15.55 -5.85
CA VAL A 140 3.61 16.68 -6.57
C VAL A 140 3.67 17.84 -5.60
N GLY A 141 4.36 18.91 -5.98
CA GLY A 141 4.37 20.15 -5.21
C GLY A 141 2.93 20.57 -4.93
N THR A 142 2.68 21.14 -3.75
CA THR A 142 1.55 22.08 -3.61
C THR A 142 1.56 22.97 -4.85
N PRO A 143 0.42 23.29 -5.49
CA PRO A 143 0.44 24.33 -6.49
C PRO A 143 1.07 25.53 -5.80
N TYR A 144 2.32 25.85 -6.17
CA TYR A 144 2.85 27.16 -5.92
C TYR A 144 1.86 28.04 -6.68
N TYR A 145 0.99 28.71 -5.95
CA TYR A 145 0.44 29.96 -6.44
C TYR A 145 1.68 30.78 -6.75
N VAL A 146 2.04 30.82 -8.03
CA VAL A 146 2.87 31.89 -8.53
C VAL A 146 1.93 33.09 -8.43
N ASP A 147 2.05 33.86 -7.35
CA ASP A 147 1.60 35.24 -7.38
C ASP A 147 2.36 35.89 -8.52
N ILE A 148 1.70 36.00 -9.66
CA ILE A 148 2.08 36.97 -10.68
C ILE A 148 1.52 38.31 -10.21
N GLU A 149 2.01 38.79 -9.06
CA GLU A 149 1.93 40.21 -8.72
C GLU A 149 3.29 40.81 -9.05
N GLY A 150 3.30 41.66 -10.08
CA GLY A 150 4.49 42.36 -10.52
C GLY A 150 4.32 42.89 -11.94
N GLY A 151 3.30 43.74 -12.12
CA GLY A 151 3.28 44.70 -13.22
C GLY A 151 4.31 45.81 -13.05
#